data_AF-A0A8H4V1X0-F1
#
_entry.id   AF-A0A8H4V1X0-F1
#
_cell.length_a   1.000
_cell.length_b   1.000
_cell.length_c   1.000
_cell.angle_alpha   90.00
_cell.angle_beta   90.00
_cell.angle_gamma   90.00
#
_symmetry.space_group_name_H-M   'P 1'
#
loop_
_entity.id
_entity.type
_entity.pdbx_description
1 polymer ?
#
loop_
_entity_poly.entity_id
_entity_poly.type
_entity_poly.pdbx_seq_one_letter_code
_entity_poly.pdbx_strand_id
1 'polypeptide(L)'
;MVAVMDHLTDGPAWYIKIFDDEVVAQWKQETFDTNPLMSEKAWEWCVKELRDKSVELREHRQSHIRVLDTGSCVCKVDTETLDSLSSLFRESVPALLEELQEERILDWQSETVLNVVDPLLFPLVYGRSLVLTDGGQVGLDNMLDSYRDATVAAEPYDRRTNSQSLQQEIERDGTPSWGICAPPGDKSKFYYWSANYQC
;
A
#
# COMPACT_ATOMS: atom_id res chain seq x y z
N MET A 1 -4.89 9.55 10.54
CA MET A 1 -5.98 8.59 10.83
C MET A 1 -5.59 7.20 10.34
N VAL A 2 -5.45 6.99 9.03
CA VAL A 2 -5.02 5.71 8.42
C VAL A 2 -3.75 5.15 9.06
N ALA A 3 -2.66 5.93 9.08
CA ALA A 3 -1.38 5.48 9.65
C ALA A 3 -1.49 5.08 11.13
N VAL A 4 -2.43 5.66 11.87
CA VAL A 4 -2.65 5.34 13.29
C VAL A 4 -3.41 4.02 13.43
N MET A 5 -4.46 3.80 12.63
CA MET A 5 -5.15 2.50 12.61
C MET A 5 -4.19 1.38 12.18
N ASP A 6 -3.37 1.65 11.16
CA ASP A 6 -2.35 0.74 10.67
C ASP A 6 -1.37 0.34 11.78
N HIS A 7 -0.80 1.33 12.46
CA HIS A 7 0.13 1.10 13.57
C HIS A 7 -0.50 0.38 14.77
N LEU A 8 -1.70 0.79 15.20
CA LEU A 8 -2.38 0.20 16.36
C LEU A 8 -2.77 -1.26 16.10
N THR A 9 -3.12 -1.60 14.86
CA THR A 9 -3.51 -2.97 14.47
C THR A 9 -2.34 -3.93 14.30
N ASP A 10 -1.10 -3.44 14.25
CA ASP A 10 0.12 -4.27 14.34
C ASP A 10 0.41 -4.72 15.78
N GLY A 11 -0.23 -4.09 16.77
CA GLY A 11 -0.05 -4.43 18.17
C GLY A 11 -0.57 -5.83 18.50
N PRO A 12 0.16 -6.63 19.29
CA PRO A 12 -0.30 -7.96 19.68
C PRO A 12 -1.58 -7.85 20.52
N ALA A 13 -2.59 -8.64 20.15
CA ALA A 13 -3.90 -8.68 20.80
C ALA A 13 -4.58 -7.29 20.90
N TRP A 14 -4.34 -6.39 19.95
CA TRP A 14 -4.97 -5.05 19.92
C TRP A 14 -6.50 -5.13 20.01
N TYR A 15 -7.10 -6.15 19.39
CA TYR A 15 -8.55 -6.38 19.34
C TYR A 15 -9.18 -6.69 20.71
N ILE A 16 -8.35 -7.07 21.70
CA ILE A 16 -8.76 -7.23 23.11
C ILE A 16 -8.48 -5.94 23.86
N LYS A 17 -7.28 -5.37 23.68
CA LYS A 17 -6.79 -4.19 24.39
C LYS A 17 -7.57 -2.91 24.10
N ILE A 18 -8.23 -2.81 22.94
CA ILE A 18 -9.04 -1.64 22.56
C ILE A 18 -10.25 -1.38 23.49
N PHE A 19 -10.62 -2.37 24.32
CA PHE A 19 -11.67 -2.25 25.33
C PHE A 19 -11.15 -1.84 26.72
N ASP A 20 -9.83 -1.77 26.90
CA ASP A 20 -9.20 -1.27 28.11
C ASP A 20 -8.95 0.23 27.97
N ASP A 21 -9.68 1.03 28.75
CA ASP A 21 -9.61 2.49 28.67
C ASP A 21 -8.25 3.05 29.14
N GLU A 22 -7.50 2.34 30.00
CA GLU A 22 -6.15 2.76 30.40
C GLU A 22 -5.16 2.60 29.22
N VAL A 23 -5.26 1.49 28.51
CA VAL A 23 -4.44 1.23 27.31
C VAL A 23 -4.78 2.23 26.20
N VAL A 24 -6.07 2.49 25.98
CA VAL A 24 -6.51 3.48 24.97
C VAL A 24 -6.05 4.89 25.34
N ALA A 25 -6.02 5.26 26.63
CA ALA A 25 -5.48 6.54 27.07
C ALA A 25 -3.98 6.67 26.79
N GLN A 26 -3.21 5.60 27.02
CA GLN A 26 -1.79 5.55 26.67
C GLN A 26 -1.58 5.69 25.16
N TRP A 27 -2.31 4.92 24.35
CA TRP A 27 -2.23 5.02 22.88
C TRP A 27 -2.63 6.40 22.37
N LYS A 28 -3.59 7.07 23.02
CA LYS A 28 -3.95 8.45 22.70
C LYS A 28 -2.74 9.36 22.91
N GLN A 29 -2.06 9.26 24.05
CA GLN A 29 -0.89 10.09 24.32
C GLN A 29 0.22 9.86 23.28
N GLU A 30 0.60 8.60 23.04
CA GLU A 30 1.62 8.23 22.05
C GLU A 30 1.27 8.70 20.63
N THR A 31 -0.01 8.59 20.26
CA THR A 31 -0.50 9.05 18.96
C THR A 31 -0.39 10.56 18.81
N PHE A 32 -0.78 11.34 19.82
CA PHE A 32 -0.72 12.79 19.76
C PHE A 32 0.73 13.32 19.78
N ASP A 33 1.64 12.61 20.44
CA ASP A 33 3.07 12.94 20.47
C ASP A 33 3.74 12.69 19.11
N THR A 34 3.34 11.64 18.39
CA THR A 34 3.94 11.24 17.11
C THR A 34 3.24 11.82 15.88
N ASN A 35 1.95 12.15 15.99
CA ASN A 35 1.13 12.59 14.86
C ASN A 35 0.52 13.98 15.12
N PRO A 36 1.23 15.08 14.80
CA PRO A 36 0.76 16.44 15.08
C PRO A 36 -0.49 16.87 14.29
N LEU A 37 -0.84 16.13 13.23
CA LEU A 37 -2.08 16.34 12.45
C LEU A 37 -3.30 15.61 13.05
N MET A 38 -3.12 14.84 14.13
CA MET A 38 -4.23 14.14 14.77
C MET A 38 -5.11 15.12 15.54
N SER A 39 -6.42 15.07 15.30
CA SER A 39 -7.41 15.82 16.06
C SER A 39 -8.16 14.91 17.01
N GLU A 40 -8.74 15.47 18.07
CA GLU A 40 -9.53 14.73 19.04
C GLU A 40 -10.72 13.99 18.41
N LYS A 41 -11.43 14.64 17.48
CA LYS A 41 -12.53 14.00 16.74
C LYS A 41 -12.06 12.83 15.87
N ALA A 42 -10.89 12.96 15.24
CA ALA A 42 -10.33 11.89 14.43
C ALA A 42 -9.91 10.69 15.30
N TRP A 43 -9.34 10.96 16.48
CA TRP A 43 -9.01 9.92 17.45
C TRP A 43 -10.24 9.17 17.96
N GLU A 44 -11.30 9.89 18.35
CA GLU A 44 -12.56 9.26 18.76
C GLU A 44 -13.14 8.36 17.67
N TRP A 45 -13.00 8.77 16.41
CA TRP A 45 -13.42 7.96 15.27
C TRP A 45 -12.55 6.71 15.12
N CYS A 46 -11.22 6.84 15.22
CA CYS A 46 -10.31 5.70 15.23
C CYS A 46 -10.70 4.65 16.27
N VAL A 47 -10.97 5.08 17.50
CA VAL A 47 -11.30 4.16 18.60
C VAL A 47 -12.63 3.45 18.33
N LYS A 48 -13.66 4.17 17.84
CA LYS A 48 -14.95 3.57 17.48
C LYS A 48 -14.79 2.55 16.36
N GLU A 49 -14.12 2.92 15.27
CA GLU A 49 -13.90 2.02 14.14
C GLU A 49 -13.10 0.78 14.54
N LEU A 50 -12.05 0.92 15.36
CA LEU A 50 -11.26 -0.22 15.84
C LEU A 50 -12.07 -1.13 16.76
N ARG A 51 -12.98 -0.58 17.59
CA ARG A 51 -13.90 -1.39 18.41
C ARG A 51 -14.90 -2.16 17.55
N ASP A 52 -15.44 -1.55 16.51
CA ASP A 52 -16.35 -2.25 15.58
C ASP A 52 -15.60 -3.38 14.84
N LYS A 53 -14.40 -3.09 14.31
CA LYS A 53 -13.55 -4.10 13.64
C LYS A 53 -13.09 -5.22 14.56
N SER A 54 -12.85 -4.93 15.85
CA SER A 54 -12.44 -5.96 16.81
C SER A 54 -13.57 -6.92 17.14
N VAL A 55 -14.81 -6.44 17.21
CA VAL A 55 -16.01 -7.28 17.32
C VAL A 55 -16.13 -8.16 16.07
N GLU A 56 -15.98 -7.58 14.89
CA GLU A 56 -16.09 -8.33 13.62
C GLU A 56 -15.05 -9.46 13.52
N LEU A 57 -13.80 -9.17 13.89
CA LEU A 57 -12.71 -10.14 13.93
C LEU A 57 -13.02 -11.31 14.89
N ARG A 58 -13.57 -11.02 16.07
CA ARG A 58 -13.84 -12.00 17.12
C ARG A 58 -15.11 -12.83 16.88
N GLU A 59 -16.21 -12.16 16.51
CA GLU A 59 -17.54 -12.78 16.42
C GLU A 59 -17.77 -13.46 15.07
N HIS A 60 -17.33 -12.83 13.98
CA HIS A 60 -17.51 -13.37 12.64
C HIS A 60 -16.37 -14.30 12.21
N ARG A 61 -15.44 -14.61 13.12
CA ARG A 61 -14.29 -15.51 12.88
C ARG A 61 -13.50 -15.10 11.63
N GLN A 62 -13.47 -13.79 11.33
CA GLN A 62 -12.70 -13.30 10.21
C GLN A 62 -11.22 -13.51 10.51
N SER A 63 -10.49 -14.04 9.54
CA SER A 63 -9.05 -14.23 9.63
C SER A 63 -8.26 -12.95 9.33
N HIS A 64 -8.93 -11.91 8.85
CA HIS A 64 -8.31 -10.68 8.38
C HIS A 64 -9.02 -9.44 8.94
N ILE A 65 -8.26 -8.36 9.09
CA ILE A 65 -8.78 -7.02 9.33
C ILE A 65 -8.56 -6.16 8.10
N ARG A 66 -9.58 -5.38 7.71
CA ARG A 66 -9.44 -4.31 6.73
C ARG A 66 -8.92 -3.07 7.41
N VAL A 67 -7.63 -2.76 7.24
CA VAL A 67 -7.03 -1.56 7.84
C VAL A 67 -7.43 -0.31 7.06
N LEU A 68 -7.41 -0.42 5.73
CA LEU A 68 -7.95 0.59 4.83
C LEU A 68 -9.23 0.05 4.23
N ASP A 69 -10.36 0.66 4.58
CA ASP A 69 -11.67 0.28 4.04
C ASP A 69 -12.22 1.43 3.18
N THR A 70 -11.57 1.66 2.04
CA THR A 70 -11.96 2.67 1.04
C THR A 70 -12.11 2.02 -0.34
N GLY A 71 -12.13 2.80 -1.44
CA GLY A 71 -12.27 2.26 -2.80
C GLY A 71 -11.23 1.20 -3.18
N SER A 72 -10.03 1.27 -2.59
CA SER A 72 -9.09 0.16 -2.53
C SER A 72 -8.91 -0.25 -1.07
N CYS A 73 -9.07 -1.55 -0.80
CA CYS A 73 -8.98 -2.11 0.54
C CYS A 73 -7.59 -2.70 0.80
N VAL A 74 -7.01 -2.41 1.97
CA VAL A 74 -5.81 -3.12 2.47
C VAL A 74 -6.21 -3.98 3.65
N CYS A 75 -5.93 -5.27 3.53
CA CYS A 75 -6.21 -6.27 4.57
C CYS A 75 -4.92 -6.73 5.23
N LYS A 76 -4.95 -6.91 6.55
CA LYS A 76 -3.92 -7.62 7.31
C LYS A 76 -4.49 -8.95 7.80
N VAL A 77 -3.71 -10.01 7.68
CA VAL A 77 -4.00 -11.34 8.21
C VAL A 77 -2.82 -11.72 9.07
N ASP A 78 -3.07 -12.08 10.32
CA ASP A 78 -2.08 -12.73 11.15
C ASP A 78 -2.70 -14.03 11.66
N THR A 79 -2.27 -15.14 11.07
CA THR A 79 -2.86 -16.47 11.31
C THR A 79 -1.74 -17.48 11.43
N GLU A 80 -1.90 -18.45 12.32
CA GLU A 80 -0.94 -19.56 12.49
C GLU A 80 -0.67 -20.31 11.18
N THR A 81 -1.62 -20.32 10.24
CA THR A 81 -1.45 -20.92 8.92
C THR A 81 -0.38 -20.22 8.06
N LEU A 82 -0.09 -18.95 8.33
CA LEU A 82 0.96 -18.18 7.67
C LEU A 82 2.31 -18.27 8.41
N ASP A 83 2.37 -18.81 9.63
CA ASP A 83 3.63 -18.89 10.38
C ASP A 83 4.67 -19.75 9.66
N SER A 84 4.23 -20.86 9.06
CA SER A 84 5.11 -21.70 8.25
C SER A 84 5.65 -20.96 7.04
N LEU A 85 4.82 -20.13 6.39
CA LEU A 85 5.22 -19.33 5.24
C LEU A 85 6.16 -18.19 5.67
N SER A 86 5.86 -17.52 6.78
CA SER A 86 6.69 -16.47 7.37
C SER A 86 8.07 -17.01 7.76
N SER A 87 8.11 -18.20 8.36
CA SER A 87 9.35 -18.88 8.72
C SER A 87 10.17 -19.25 7.47
N LEU A 88 9.51 -19.82 6.46
CA LEU A 88 10.15 -20.12 5.16
C LEU A 88 10.78 -18.87 4.54
N PHE A 89 10.07 -17.74 4.53
CA PHE A 89 10.62 -16.47 4.03
C PHE A 89 11.81 -16.00 4.89
N ARG A 90 11.69 -16.01 6.22
CA ARG A 90 12.79 -15.60 7.12
C ARG A 90 14.04 -16.46 6.95
N GLU A 91 13.88 -17.75 6.67
CA GLU A 91 14.99 -18.68 6.40
C GLU A 91 15.61 -18.47 5.01
N SER A 92 14.79 -18.16 4.01
CA SER A 92 15.25 -18.05 2.60
C SER A 92 15.83 -16.68 2.25
N VAL A 93 15.34 -15.61 2.88
CA VAL A 93 15.75 -14.23 2.58
C VAL A 93 17.24 -13.98 2.81
N PRO A 94 17.90 -14.44 3.89
CA PRO A 94 19.33 -14.20 4.09
C PRO A 94 20.20 -14.68 2.93
N ALA A 95 19.96 -15.89 2.40
CA ALA A 95 20.70 -16.42 1.27
C ALA A 95 20.49 -15.59 0.00
N LEU A 96 19.24 -15.19 -0.27
CA LEU A 96 18.92 -14.28 -1.37
C LEU A 96 19.63 -12.92 -1.21
N LEU A 97 19.69 -12.38 0.01
CA LEU A 97 20.37 -11.12 0.29
C LEU A 97 21.88 -11.19 0.06
N GLU A 98 22.52 -12.30 0.45
CA GLU A 98 23.94 -12.55 0.18
C GLU A 98 24.21 -12.58 -1.33
N GLU A 99 23.39 -13.31 -2.09
CA GLU A 99 23.48 -13.37 -3.56
C GLU A 99 23.31 -12.00 -4.22
N LEU A 100 22.26 -11.26 -3.85
CA LEU A 100 22.00 -9.91 -4.38
C LEU A 100 23.12 -8.91 -4.00
N GLN A 101 23.77 -9.10 -2.86
CA GLN A 101 24.92 -8.30 -2.43
C GLN A 101 26.15 -8.56 -3.31
N GLU A 102 26.42 -9.82 -3.62
CA GLU A 102 27.53 -10.22 -4.51
C GLU A 102 27.32 -9.68 -5.93
N GLU A 103 26.09 -9.72 -6.43
CA GLU A 103 25.71 -9.18 -7.74
C GLU A 103 25.62 -7.64 -7.77
N ARG A 104 25.74 -6.97 -6.62
CA ARG A 104 25.62 -5.51 -6.44
C ARG A 104 24.27 -4.95 -6.93
N ILE A 105 23.21 -5.73 -6.78
CA ILE A 105 21.83 -5.37 -7.18
C ILE A 105 21.04 -4.75 -6.02
N LEU A 106 21.52 -4.90 -4.78
CA LEU A 106 20.84 -4.35 -3.59
C LEU A 106 20.65 -2.82 -3.66
N ASP A 107 19.38 -2.41 -3.65
CA ASP A 107 18.96 -1.01 -3.58
C ASP A 107 18.65 -0.61 -2.13
N TRP A 108 19.66 -0.10 -1.44
CA TRP A 108 19.52 0.46 -0.10
C TRP A 108 18.98 1.89 -0.19
N GLN A 109 17.75 2.08 0.26
CA GLN A 109 17.12 3.41 0.35
C GLN A 109 17.54 4.15 1.63
N SER A 110 17.88 3.40 2.68
CA SER A 110 18.44 3.92 3.94
C SER A 110 19.26 2.85 4.67
N GLU A 111 19.81 3.18 5.85
CA GLU A 111 20.49 2.21 6.73
C GLU A 111 19.57 1.06 7.20
N THR A 112 18.26 1.22 7.10
CA THR A 112 17.26 0.26 7.61
C THR A 112 16.27 -0.22 6.56
N VAL A 113 16.24 0.41 5.38
CA VAL A 113 15.29 0.10 4.31
C VAL A 113 16.02 -0.41 3.10
N LEU A 114 15.77 -1.67 2.78
CA LEU A 114 16.31 -2.37 1.62
C LEU A 114 15.17 -2.78 0.69
N ASN A 115 15.25 -2.36 -0.57
CA ASN A 115 14.33 -2.79 -1.61
C ASN A 115 14.85 -4.11 -2.20
N VAL A 116 14.35 -5.23 -1.70
CA VAL A 116 14.65 -6.57 -2.27
C VAL A 116 13.95 -6.77 -3.62
N VAL A 117 12.81 -6.11 -3.80
CA VAL A 117 12.08 -6.03 -5.07
C VAL A 117 12.03 -4.55 -5.45
N ASP A 118 12.46 -4.21 -6.65
CA ASP A 118 12.33 -2.84 -7.16
C ASP A 118 10.82 -2.53 -7.29
N PRO A 119 10.29 -1.55 -6.54
CA PRO A 119 8.88 -1.17 -6.61
C PRO A 119 8.46 -0.65 -7.99
N LEU A 120 9.42 -0.32 -8.87
CA LEU A 120 9.22 0.12 -10.24
C LEU A 120 9.46 -1.00 -11.27
N LEU A 121 9.71 -2.26 -10.86
CA LEU A 121 10.00 -3.34 -11.81
C LEU A 121 8.76 -3.75 -12.64
N PHE A 122 7.55 -3.54 -12.10
CA PHE A 122 6.28 -3.94 -12.75
C PHE A 122 5.15 -2.91 -12.56
N PRO A 123 5.32 -1.64 -12.96
CA PRO A 123 4.27 -0.65 -12.83
C PRO A 123 3.06 -1.03 -13.68
N LEU A 124 1.87 -0.73 -13.16
CA LEU A 124 0.68 -0.77 -13.99
C LEU A 124 0.74 0.43 -14.96
N VAL A 125 0.85 0.13 -16.24
CA VAL A 125 0.85 1.11 -17.32
C VAL A 125 -0.47 1.03 -18.05
N TYR A 126 -1.35 2.01 -17.85
CA TYR A 126 -2.60 2.09 -18.59
C TYR A 126 -2.34 2.20 -20.11
N GLY A 127 -3.19 1.55 -20.91
CA GLY A 127 -3.00 1.40 -22.35
C GLY A 127 -1.96 0.34 -22.77
N ARG A 128 -1.24 -0.27 -21.81
CA ARG A 128 -0.18 -1.26 -22.11
C ARG A 128 -0.25 -2.53 -21.26
N SER A 129 -0.38 -2.42 -19.95
CA SER A 129 -0.38 -3.55 -19.03
C SER A 129 -1.66 -4.37 -19.18
N LEU A 130 -1.52 -5.70 -19.10
CA LEU A 130 -2.66 -6.62 -19.11
C LEU A 130 -3.20 -6.79 -17.69
N VAL A 131 -4.52 -6.70 -17.54
CA VAL A 131 -5.24 -6.82 -16.27
C VAL A 131 -6.52 -7.64 -16.42
N LEU A 132 -6.91 -8.32 -15.35
CA LEU A 132 -8.21 -9.00 -15.25
C LEU A 132 -9.26 -8.00 -14.77
N THR A 133 -9.93 -7.33 -15.72
CA THR A 133 -10.92 -6.28 -15.45
C THR A 133 -12.17 -6.78 -14.76
N ASP A 134 -12.56 -8.03 -15.03
CA ASP A 134 -13.70 -8.70 -14.39
C ASP A 134 -13.35 -9.28 -13.01
N GLY A 135 -12.13 -9.05 -12.52
CA GLY A 135 -11.58 -9.65 -11.31
C GLY A 135 -11.21 -11.13 -11.49
N GLY A 136 -10.94 -11.82 -10.39
CA GLY A 136 -10.62 -13.25 -10.39
C GLY A 136 -9.48 -13.61 -9.44
N GLN A 137 -9.12 -14.89 -9.44
CA GLN A 137 -7.99 -15.42 -8.67
C GLN A 137 -6.94 -15.95 -9.64
N VAL A 138 -5.69 -15.51 -9.47
CA VAL A 138 -4.54 -16.04 -10.20
C VAL A 138 -3.90 -17.13 -9.34
N GLY A 139 -3.98 -18.38 -9.78
CA GLY A 139 -3.32 -19.50 -9.11
C GLY A 139 -1.81 -19.43 -9.32
N LEU A 140 -1.03 -19.78 -8.29
CA LEU A 140 0.44 -19.76 -8.37
C LEU A 140 0.98 -20.76 -9.41
N ASP A 141 0.40 -21.96 -9.44
CA ASP A 141 0.84 -23.06 -10.32
C ASP A 141 0.49 -22.82 -11.80
N ASN A 142 -0.55 -22.03 -12.08
CA ASN A 142 -1.11 -21.78 -13.40
C ASN A 142 -1.22 -20.28 -13.74
N MET A 143 -0.29 -19.46 -13.24
CA MET A 143 -0.31 -18.01 -13.46
C MET A 143 -0.54 -17.65 -14.93
N LEU A 144 0.19 -18.29 -15.84
CA LEU A 144 0.17 -17.96 -17.28
C LEU A 144 -1.17 -18.26 -17.96
N ASP A 145 -1.93 -19.26 -17.49
CA ASP A 145 -3.23 -19.57 -18.10
C ASP A 145 -4.27 -18.49 -17.80
N SER A 146 -4.16 -17.81 -16.66
CA SER A 146 -5.04 -16.69 -16.32
C SER A 146 -4.86 -15.47 -17.22
N TYR A 147 -3.75 -15.37 -17.97
CA TYR A 147 -3.52 -14.27 -18.92
C TYR A 147 -4.43 -14.34 -20.16
N ARG A 148 -5.08 -15.49 -20.43
CA ARG A 148 -5.97 -15.64 -21.60
C ARG A 148 -7.15 -14.68 -21.55
N ASP A 149 -7.64 -14.40 -20.34
CA ASP A 149 -8.78 -13.53 -20.10
C ASP A 149 -8.34 -12.10 -19.75
N ALA A 150 -7.03 -11.82 -19.75
CA ALA A 150 -6.51 -10.50 -19.43
C ALA A 150 -6.75 -9.53 -20.60
N THR A 151 -7.20 -8.33 -20.25
CA THR A 151 -7.45 -7.23 -21.18
C THR A 151 -6.46 -6.10 -20.92
N VAL A 152 -6.20 -5.28 -21.93
CA VAL A 152 -5.35 -4.09 -21.73
C VAL A 152 -6.04 -3.14 -20.77
N ALA A 153 -5.33 -2.70 -19.73
CA ALA A 153 -5.82 -1.74 -18.76
C ALA A 153 -6.29 -0.47 -19.49
N ALA A 154 -7.56 -0.12 -19.34
CA ALA A 154 -8.14 1.01 -20.06
C ALA A 154 -7.47 2.32 -19.65
N GLU A 155 -7.16 3.17 -20.63
CA GLU A 155 -6.61 4.49 -20.36
C GLU A 155 -7.60 5.30 -19.50
N PRO A 156 -7.19 5.79 -18.32
CA PRO A 156 -8.06 6.59 -17.50
C PRO A 156 -8.33 7.91 -18.23
N TYR A 157 -9.51 8.46 -18.00
CA TYR A 157 -9.84 9.77 -18.55
C TYR A 157 -8.86 10.82 -18.01
N ASP A 158 -8.09 11.43 -18.91
CA ASP A 158 -7.07 12.42 -18.55
C ASP A 158 -7.74 13.70 -18.03
N ARG A 159 -7.63 13.93 -16.72
CA ARG A 159 -8.16 15.12 -16.05
C ARG A 159 -7.12 16.25 -15.93
N ARG A 160 -5.92 16.09 -16.49
CA ARG A 160 -4.84 17.09 -16.39
C ARG A 160 -5.17 18.33 -17.22
N THR A 161 -4.85 19.50 -16.67
CA THR A 161 -4.81 20.75 -17.45
C THR A 161 -3.49 20.77 -18.25
N ASN A 162 -3.52 21.12 -19.55
CA ASN A 162 -2.34 21.14 -20.43
C ASN A 162 -1.66 19.76 -20.65
N SER A 163 -2.45 18.68 -20.70
CA SER A 163 -1.97 17.30 -20.85
C SER A 163 -0.98 17.08 -22.01
N GLN A 164 -1.16 17.77 -23.13
CA GLN A 164 -0.33 17.61 -24.32
C GLN A 164 1.11 18.10 -24.13
N SER A 165 1.32 19.24 -23.46
CA SER A 165 2.67 19.76 -23.20
C SER A 165 3.44 18.89 -22.20
N LEU A 166 2.74 18.42 -21.16
CA LEU A 166 3.30 17.50 -20.16
C LEU A 166 3.67 16.16 -20.79
N GLN A 167 2.83 15.64 -21.70
CA GLN A 167 3.07 14.40 -22.41
C GLN A 167 4.30 14.50 -23.32
N GLN A 168 4.45 15.60 -24.05
CA GLN A 168 5.65 15.86 -24.87
C GLN A 168 6.92 15.93 -24.03
N GLU A 169 6.84 16.47 -22.81
CA GLU A 169 7.96 16.56 -21.89
C GLU A 169 8.38 15.17 -21.36
N ILE A 170 7.41 14.33 -20.97
CA ILE A 170 7.66 12.94 -20.57
C ILE A 170 8.26 12.13 -21.71
N GLU A 171 7.73 12.25 -22.93
CA GLU A 171 8.23 11.54 -24.12
C GLU A 171 9.65 11.97 -24.52
N ARG A 172 9.98 13.25 -24.32
CA ARG A 172 11.32 13.78 -24.56
C ARG A 172 12.34 13.26 -23.54
N ASP A 173 11.96 13.24 -22.26
CA ASP A 173 12.89 13.02 -21.16
C ASP A 173 13.04 11.51 -20.81
N GLY A 174 12.20 10.64 -21.38
CA GLY A 174 12.41 9.19 -21.47
C GLY A 174 12.34 8.41 -20.15
N THR A 175 12.17 9.10 -19.02
CA THR A 175 11.96 8.53 -17.68
C THR A 175 10.70 9.16 -17.08
N PRO A 176 9.92 8.43 -16.26
CA PRO A 176 8.86 9.02 -15.49
C PRO A 176 9.51 9.99 -14.50
N SER A 177 9.62 11.25 -14.91
CA SER A 177 10.30 12.29 -14.15
C SER A 177 9.64 12.39 -12.79
N TRP A 178 10.47 12.25 -11.76
CA TRP A 178 10.15 12.51 -10.37
C TRP A 178 9.21 13.71 -10.28
N GLY A 179 7.99 13.46 -9.80
CA GLY A 179 6.83 14.35 -9.78
C GLY A 179 7.08 15.75 -10.34
N ILE A 180 6.53 16.04 -11.52
CA ILE A 180 6.58 17.36 -12.13
C ILE A 180 5.88 18.35 -11.19
N CYS A 181 6.66 19.13 -10.44
CA CYS A 181 6.14 20.18 -9.58
C CYS A 181 5.52 21.27 -10.46
N ALA A 182 4.30 21.70 -10.09
CA ALA A 182 3.66 22.83 -10.75
C ALA A 182 4.56 24.08 -10.66
N PRO A 183 4.64 24.90 -11.71
CA PRO A 183 5.34 26.18 -11.63
C PRO A 183 4.73 27.04 -10.51
N PRO A 184 5.53 27.87 -9.80
CA PRO A 184 5.02 28.74 -8.75
C PRO A 184 3.89 29.64 -9.28
N GLY A 185 2.70 29.52 -8.69
CA GLY A 185 1.52 30.33 -9.04
C GLY A 185 0.44 29.61 -9.83
N ASP A 186 0.63 28.34 -10.17
CA ASP A 186 -0.41 27.54 -10.80
C ASP A 186 -1.54 27.20 -9.82
N LYS A 187 -2.79 27.43 -10.26
CA LYS A 187 -4.03 27.17 -9.49
C LYS A 187 -4.84 26.02 -10.08
N SER A 188 -4.25 25.23 -10.97
CA SER A 188 -4.90 24.06 -11.59
C SER A 188 -5.47 23.13 -10.52
N LYS A 189 -6.75 22.76 -10.67
CA LYS A 189 -7.47 21.91 -9.69
C LYS A 189 -7.08 20.42 -9.75
N PHE A 190 -6.25 20.01 -10.70
CA PHE A 190 -5.95 18.60 -10.98
C PHE A 190 -4.44 18.34 -10.95
N TYR A 191 -4.08 17.10 -10.59
CA TYR A 191 -2.72 16.63 -10.32
C TYR A 191 -1.84 16.57 -11.58
N TYR A 192 -0.52 16.79 -11.41
CA TYR A 192 0.50 16.70 -12.48
C TYR A 192 1.16 15.33 -12.63
N TRP A 193 0.63 14.30 -11.95
CA TRP A 193 1.14 12.94 -12.08
C TRP A 193 0.79 12.35 -13.45
N SER A 194 1.57 11.39 -13.95
CA SER A 194 1.25 10.72 -15.22
C SER A 194 -0.15 10.09 -15.16
N ALA A 195 -0.96 10.32 -16.19
CA ALA A 195 -2.25 9.63 -16.34
C ALA A 195 -2.06 8.13 -16.63
N ASN A 196 -0.86 7.72 -17.06
CA ASN A 196 -0.62 6.37 -17.57
C ASN A 196 0.08 5.45 -16.56
N TYR A 197 0.71 5.99 -15.51
CA TYR A 197 1.46 5.19 -14.54
C TYR A 197 0.74 5.21 -13.20
N GLN A 198 0.54 4.01 -12.64
CA GLN A 198 0.22 3.85 -11.24
C GLN A 198 1.35 3.05 -10.59
N CYS A 199 2.08 3.71 -9.69
CA CYS A 199 3.05 3.11 -8.77
C CYS A 199 2.41 2.86 -7.41
#